data_AF-A0A5E7ETB2-F1
#
_entry.id   AF-A0A5E7ETB2-F1
#
_cell.length_a   1.000
_cell.length_b   1.000
_cell.length_c   1.000
_cell.angle_alpha   90.00
_cell.angle_beta   90.00
_cell.angle_gamma   90.00
#
_symmetry.space_group_name_H-M   'P 1'
#
loop_
_entity.id
_entity.type
_entity.pdbx_description
1 polymer ?
#
loop_
_entity_poly.entity_id
_entity_poly.type
_entity_poly.pdbx_seq_one_letter_code
_entity_poly.pdbx_strand_id
1 'polypeptide(L)'
;MNHLVIGLIAFVAIFGGALIGLFAARALPEHHLSNESRNAISVSAAIVGTLSALVIGLMISTANSSFSTRSSEVSRIAVDIVRINRVMQRYGPEAEDARVKLRDYARAKMQELFPAAGEPLQSTEATVRMMEATQESILLLVPTDPRQRWLRSQALTLSDDVLQARWLLAEQRASNIPMPFLILLIFWLSLVFASFGLFAPRHATTIAVFCLCSIAVSGGITMILELDSPFSGLVHVSGEPMRQALAEIIR
;
A
#
# COMPACT_ATOMS: atom_id res chain seq x y z
N MET A 1 1.20 0.40 -14.04
CA MET A 1 1.31 1.82 -14.44
C MET A 1 2.07 2.53 -13.33
N ASN A 2 3.17 3.24 -13.61
CA ASN A 2 3.97 3.86 -12.57
C ASN A 2 3.11 4.90 -11.82
N HIS A 3 3.01 4.86 -10.48
CA HIS A 3 2.15 5.76 -9.70
C HIS A 3 2.44 7.24 -9.99
N LEU A 4 3.71 7.54 -10.29
CA LEU A 4 4.17 8.86 -10.74
C LEU A 4 3.49 9.33 -12.04
N VAL A 5 3.14 8.43 -12.95
CA VAL A 5 2.43 8.78 -14.19
C VAL A 5 1.00 9.19 -13.88
N ILE A 6 0.33 8.52 -12.95
CA ILE A 6 -1.04 8.89 -12.54
C ILE A 6 -1.01 10.24 -11.80
N GLY A 7 -0.02 10.44 -10.93
CA GLY A 7 0.25 11.75 -10.32
C GLY A 7 0.44 12.82 -11.39
N LEU A 8 1.32 12.60 -12.37
CA LEU A 8 1.57 13.54 -13.45
C LEU A 8 0.29 13.85 -14.26
N ILE A 9 -0.53 12.85 -14.56
CA ILE A 9 -1.84 13.05 -15.21
C ILE A 9 -2.75 13.90 -14.34
N ALA A 10 -2.81 13.64 -13.03
CA ALA A 10 -3.59 14.45 -12.10
C ALA A 10 -3.11 15.90 -12.08
N PHE A 11 -1.78 16.12 -12.01
CA PHE A 11 -1.18 17.46 -12.08
C PHE A 11 -1.57 18.17 -13.37
N VAL A 12 -1.39 17.53 -14.53
CA VAL A 12 -1.72 18.12 -15.84
C VAL A 12 -3.21 18.42 -15.96
N ALA A 13 -4.09 17.53 -15.46
CA ALA A 13 -5.53 17.73 -15.49
C ALA A 13 -5.97 18.91 -14.59
N ILE A 14 -5.43 19.01 -13.38
CA ILE A 14 -5.79 20.05 -12.40
C ILE A 14 -5.22 21.40 -12.83
N PHE A 15 -3.91 21.44 -13.13
CA PHE A 15 -3.24 22.66 -13.57
C PHE A 15 -3.76 23.11 -14.94
N GLY A 16 -3.95 22.17 -15.86
CA GLY A 16 -4.56 22.41 -17.17
C GLY A 16 -5.98 22.95 -17.04
N GLY A 17 -6.78 22.45 -16.10
CA GLY A 17 -8.09 23.02 -15.75
C GLY A 17 -7.98 24.50 -15.39
N ALA A 18 -7.08 24.88 -14.47
CA ALA A 18 -6.85 26.28 -14.11
C ALA A 18 -6.43 27.14 -15.31
N LEU A 19 -5.54 26.65 -16.16
CA LEU A 19 -5.12 27.37 -17.36
C LEU A 19 -6.28 27.53 -18.35
N ILE A 20 -7.06 26.48 -18.60
CA ILE A 20 -8.27 26.52 -19.45
C ILE A 20 -9.23 27.57 -18.92
N GLY A 21 -9.46 27.63 -17.61
CA GLY A 21 -10.26 28.68 -16.98
C GLY A 21 -9.72 30.08 -17.28
N LEU A 22 -8.41 30.29 -17.10
CA LEU A 22 -7.74 31.57 -17.33
C LEU A 22 -7.84 32.05 -18.79
N PHE A 23 -7.76 31.11 -19.74
CA PHE A 23 -7.93 31.36 -21.17
C PHE A 23 -9.40 31.54 -21.56
N ALA A 24 -10.32 30.74 -21.04
CA ALA A 24 -11.75 30.87 -21.27
C ALA A 24 -12.27 32.24 -20.81
N ALA A 25 -11.72 32.77 -19.71
CA ALA A 25 -11.99 34.13 -19.25
C ALA A 25 -11.60 35.23 -20.26
N ARG A 26 -10.86 34.92 -21.34
CA ARG A 26 -10.58 35.87 -22.44
C ARG A 26 -11.71 35.92 -23.46
N ALA A 27 -12.48 34.84 -23.58
CA ALA A 27 -13.53 34.69 -24.58
C ALA A 27 -14.92 35.07 -24.05
N LEU A 28 -15.08 35.22 -22.72
CA LEU A 28 -16.36 35.56 -22.11
C LEU A 28 -16.61 37.09 -22.07
N PRO A 29 -17.79 37.57 -22.49
CA PRO A 29 -18.21 38.96 -22.32
C PRO A 29 -18.28 39.38 -20.84
N GLU A 30 -17.99 40.64 -20.55
CA GLU A 30 -17.95 41.18 -19.17
C GLU A 30 -19.25 40.96 -18.36
N HIS A 31 -20.39 40.84 -19.03
CA HIS A 31 -21.70 40.65 -18.38
C HIS A 31 -21.90 39.25 -17.77
N HIS A 32 -21.13 38.23 -18.19
CA HIS A 32 -21.14 36.89 -17.59
C HIS A 32 -20.14 36.76 -16.43
N LEU A 33 -19.32 37.79 -16.19
CA LEU A 33 -18.31 37.88 -15.14
C LEU A 33 -18.72 38.87 -14.04
N SER A 34 -20.04 39.07 -13.85
CA SER A 34 -20.54 39.91 -12.75
C SER A 34 -20.04 39.39 -11.40
N ASN A 35 -19.92 40.30 -10.43
CA ASN A 35 -19.45 39.94 -9.09
C ASN A 35 -20.37 38.90 -8.43
N GLU A 36 -21.67 38.96 -8.70
CA GLU A 36 -22.66 37.98 -8.23
C GLU A 36 -22.42 36.59 -8.81
N SER A 37 -22.21 36.46 -10.13
CA SER A 37 -21.92 35.18 -10.78
C SER A 37 -20.57 34.60 -10.32
N ARG A 38 -19.55 35.45 -10.19
CA ARG A 38 -18.25 35.07 -9.61
C ARG A 38 -18.42 34.51 -8.20
N ASN A 39 -19.15 35.22 -7.34
CA ASN A 39 -19.35 34.82 -5.96
C ASN A 39 -20.08 33.48 -5.90
N ALA A 40 -21.19 33.33 -6.62
CA ALA A 40 -21.96 32.07 -6.68
C ALA A 40 -21.09 30.88 -7.13
N ILE A 41 -20.34 31.03 -8.23
CA ILE A 41 -19.48 29.95 -8.74
C ILE A 41 -18.34 29.64 -7.78
N SER A 42 -17.72 30.66 -7.17
CA SER A 42 -16.64 30.44 -6.20
C SER A 42 -17.12 29.72 -4.94
N VAL A 43 -18.32 30.03 -4.44
CA VAL A 43 -18.93 29.36 -3.29
C VAL A 43 -19.25 27.91 -3.65
N SER A 44 -19.83 27.65 -4.81
CA SER A 44 -20.07 26.27 -5.29
C SER A 44 -18.76 25.49 -5.45
N ALA A 45 -17.73 26.10 -6.04
CA ALA A 45 -16.41 25.50 -6.18
C ALA A 45 -15.74 25.24 -4.83
N ALA A 46 -15.93 26.13 -3.85
CA ALA A 46 -15.43 25.93 -2.49
C ALA A 46 -16.08 24.72 -1.81
N ILE A 47 -17.39 24.51 -1.97
CA ILE A 47 -18.10 23.32 -1.46
C ILE A 47 -17.57 22.03 -2.10
N VAL A 48 -17.33 22.02 -3.42
CA VAL A 48 -16.73 20.86 -4.09
C VAL A 48 -15.28 20.66 -3.63
N GLY A 49 -14.54 21.75 -3.41
CA GLY A 49 -13.18 21.72 -2.87
C GLY A 49 -13.11 21.11 -1.46
N THR A 50 -14.03 21.46 -0.56
CA THR A 50 -14.07 20.88 0.79
C THR A 50 -14.45 19.41 0.75
N LEU A 51 -15.41 19.01 -0.09
CA LEU A 51 -15.74 17.61 -0.33
C LEU A 51 -14.52 16.84 -0.87
N SER A 52 -13.79 17.43 -1.82
CA SER A 52 -12.58 16.85 -2.40
C SER A 52 -11.49 16.65 -1.34
N ALA A 53 -11.28 17.64 -0.46
CA ALA A 53 -10.31 17.55 0.62
C ALA A 53 -10.65 16.42 1.61
N LEU A 54 -11.92 16.28 1.98
CA LEU A 54 -12.40 15.19 2.82
C LEU A 54 -12.18 13.83 2.16
N VAL A 55 -12.51 13.71 0.87
CA VAL A 55 -12.32 12.48 0.09
C VAL A 55 -10.84 12.11 0.01
N ILE A 56 -9.95 13.06 -0.30
CA ILE A 56 -8.50 12.82 -0.32
C ILE A 56 -8.03 12.36 1.06
N GLY A 57 -8.44 13.04 2.14
CA GLY A 57 -8.05 12.68 3.50
C GLY A 57 -8.49 11.27 3.89
N LEU A 58 -9.73 10.90 3.55
CA LEU A 58 -10.25 9.55 3.79
C LEU A 58 -9.51 8.49 2.97
N MET A 59 -9.24 8.76 1.68
CA MET A 59 -8.48 7.85 0.83
C MET A 59 -7.04 7.64 1.34
N ILE A 60 -6.36 8.70 1.78
CA ILE A 60 -5.04 8.58 2.42
C ILE A 60 -5.13 7.72 3.68
N SER A 61 -6.13 7.96 4.53
CA SER A 61 -6.35 7.19 5.75
C SER A 61 -6.59 5.70 5.46
N THR A 62 -7.44 5.38 4.49
CA THR A 62 -7.71 4.00 4.06
C THR A 62 -6.47 3.35 3.48
N ALA A 63 -5.73 4.04 2.61
CA ALA A 63 -4.48 3.53 2.03
C ALA A 63 -3.43 3.28 3.13
N ASN A 64 -3.27 4.20 4.07
CA ASN A 64 -2.36 4.07 5.21
C ASN A 64 -2.75 2.93 6.15
N SER A 65 -4.05 2.75 6.42
CA SER A 65 -4.58 1.62 7.19
C SER A 65 -4.25 0.30 6.49
N SER A 66 -4.51 0.20 5.19
CA SER A 66 -4.19 -0.98 4.40
C SER A 66 -2.69 -1.28 4.39
N PHE A 67 -1.84 -0.25 4.22
CA PHE A 67 -0.39 -0.38 4.32
C PHE A 67 0.04 -0.90 5.70
N SER A 68 -0.52 -0.34 6.76
CA SER A 68 -0.23 -0.72 8.14
C SER A 68 -0.64 -2.16 8.44
N THR A 69 -1.83 -2.59 7.98
CA THR A 69 -2.29 -3.98 8.11
C THR A 69 -1.35 -4.94 7.40
N ARG A 70 -0.99 -4.68 6.13
CA ARG A 70 -0.05 -5.54 5.39
C ARG A 70 1.33 -5.59 6.04
N SER A 71 1.81 -4.46 6.58
CA SER A 71 3.04 -4.41 7.38
C SER A 71 2.95 -5.27 8.65
N SER A 72 1.81 -5.24 9.35
CA SER A 72 1.59 -6.08 10.53
C SER A 72 1.51 -7.57 10.20
N GLU A 73 0.94 -7.96 9.05
CA GLU A 73 0.91 -9.37 8.63
C GLU A 73 2.32 -9.89 8.28
N VAL A 74 3.17 -9.08 7.64
CA VAL A 74 4.58 -9.43 7.41
C VAL A 74 5.32 -9.61 8.74
N SER A 75 5.10 -8.70 9.69
CA SER A 75 5.68 -8.81 11.04
C SER A 75 5.19 -10.06 11.77
N ARG A 76 3.89 -10.38 11.67
CA ARG A 76 3.29 -11.58 12.26
C ARG A 76 3.93 -12.85 11.71
N ILE A 77 4.08 -12.96 10.39
CA ILE A 77 4.77 -14.09 9.75
C ILE A 77 6.19 -14.23 10.30
N ALA A 78 6.95 -13.13 10.40
CA ALA A 78 8.32 -13.16 10.92
C ALA A 78 8.37 -13.64 12.37
N VAL A 79 7.48 -13.14 13.24
CA VAL A 79 7.40 -13.55 14.64
C VAL A 79 7.02 -15.02 14.77
N ASP A 80 6.01 -15.49 14.03
CA ASP A 80 5.54 -16.86 14.14
C ASP A 80 6.59 -17.85 13.60
N ILE A 81 7.37 -17.51 12.57
CA ILE A 81 8.54 -18.29 12.14
C ILE A 81 9.55 -18.46 13.30
N VAL A 82 9.89 -17.38 14.02
CA VAL A 82 10.80 -17.47 15.18
C VAL A 82 10.20 -18.34 16.28
N ARG A 83 8.89 -18.21 16.54
CA ARG A 83 8.19 -19.01 17.55
C ARG A 83 8.18 -20.49 17.19
N ILE A 84 7.91 -20.85 15.93
CA ILE A 84 7.97 -22.24 15.46
C ILE A 84 9.40 -22.78 15.68
N ASN A 85 10.44 -22.06 15.27
CA ASN A 85 11.82 -22.50 15.49
C ASN A 85 12.13 -22.71 16.98
N ARG A 86 11.71 -21.79 17.86
CA ARG A 86 11.91 -21.92 19.32
C ARG A 86 11.17 -23.11 19.92
N VAL A 87 9.95 -23.39 19.44
CA VAL A 87 9.18 -24.57 19.87
C VAL A 87 9.89 -25.86 19.43
N MET A 88 10.40 -25.89 18.20
CA MET A 88 11.14 -27.05 17.67
C MET A 88 12.50 -27.25 18.36
N GLN A 89 13.21 -26.17 18.71
CA GLN A 89 14.41 -26.26 19.54
C GLN A 89 14.12 -26.86 20.93
N ARG A 90 12.98 -26.51 21.53
CA ARG A 90 12.53 -27.10 22.82
C ARG A 90 12.05 -28.54 22.68
N TYR A 91 11.61 -28.96 21.50
CA TYR A 91 11.16 -30.32 21.25
C TYR A 91 12.32 -31.31 21.35
N GLY A 92 13.46 -30.97 20.74
CA GLY A 92 14.66 -31.80 20.74
C GLY A 92 15.28 -31.96 19.35
N PRO A 93 16.37 -32.74 19.25
CA PRO A 93 17.08 -33.00 17.99
C PRO A 93 16.22 -33.71 16.93
N GLU A 94 15.14 -34.40 17.34
CA GLU A 94 14.21 -35.06 16.42
C GLU A 94 13.50 -34.06 15.48
N ALA A 95 13.39 -32.79 15.89
CA ALA A 95 12.76 -31.73 15.10
C ALA A 95 13.72 -31.02 14.12
N GLU A 96 14.96 -31.47 13.98
CA GLU A 96 15.96 -30.79 13.16
C GLU A 96 15.59 -30.72 11.68
N ASP A 97 15.02 -31.79 11.11
CA ASP A 97 14.53 -31.79 9.72
C ASP A 97 13.49 -30.70 9.48
N ALA A 98 12.51 -30.58 10.38
CA ALA A 98 11.50 -29.52 10.32
C ALA A 98 12.14 -28.13 10.47
N ARG A 99 13.16 -27.97 11.33
CA ARG A 99 13.89 -26.69 11.47
C ARG A 99 14.66 -26.30 10.22
N VAL A 100 15.24 -27.25 9.49
CA VAL A 100 15.91 -26.99 8.21
C VAL A 100 14.88 -26.51 7.18
N LYS A 101 13.76 -27.23 7.03
CA LYS A 101 12.68 -26.84 6.10
C LYS A 101 12.08 -25.48 6.43
N LEU A 102 11.90 -25.16 7.71
CA LEU A 102 11.45 -23.84 8.16
C LEU A 102 12.44 -22.72 7.79
N ARG A 103 13.75 -22.96 7.94
CA ARG A 103 14.79 -22.00 7.52
C ARG A 103 14.77 -21.75 6.02
N ASP A 104 14.61 -22.81 5.23
CA ASP A 104 14.51 -22.69 3.78
C ASP A 104 13.23 -21.97 3.36
N TYR A 105 12.09 -22.27 4.00
CA TYR A 105 10.85 -21.52 3.83
C TYR A 105 11.04 -20.04 4.16
N ALA A 106 11.67 -19.71 5.30
CA ALA A 106 11.87 -18.32 5.72
C ALA A 106 12.75 -17.55 4.73
N ARG A 107 13.81 -18.16 4.20
CA ARG A 107 14.65 -17.58 3.15
C ARG A 107 13.85 -17.35 1.87
N ALA A 108 13.11 -18.37 1.44
CA ALA A 108 12.29 -18.30 0.25
C ALA A 108 11.18 -17.25 0.37
N LYS A 109 10.57 -17.13 1.54
CA LYS A 109 9.51 -16.14 1.79
C LYS A 109 10.05 -14.71 1.82
N MET A 110 11.26 -14.52 2.34
CA MET A 110 11.97 -13.23 2.27
C MET A 110 12.23 -12.83 0.82
N GLN A 111 12.70 -13.75 -0.03
CA GLN A 111 12.92 -13.50 -1.46
C GLN A 111 11.62 -13.26 -2.24
N GLU A 112 10.52 -13.94 -1.87
CA GLU A 112 9.20 -13.71 -2.47
C GLU A 112 8.65 -12.32 -2.15
N LEU A 113 8.73 -11.88 -0.89
CA LEU A 113 8.16 -10.61 -0.43
C LEU A 113 9.07 -9.41 -0.75
N PHE A 114 10.38 -9.61 -0.71
CA PHE A 114 11.40 -8.57 -0.85
C PHE A 114 12.49 -9.03 -1.84
N PRO A 115 12.15 -9.20 -3.13
CA PRO A 115 13.11 -9.66 -4.13
C PRO A 115 14.25 -8.66 -4.28
N ALA A 116 15.49 -9.16 -4.32
CA ALA A 116 16.65 -8.36 -4.66
C ALA A 116 16.62 -8.02 -6.16
N ALA A 117 17.14 -6.84 -6.52
CA ALA A 117 17.20 -6.41 -7.92
C ALA A 117 18.00 -7.41 -8.76
N GLY A 118 17.36 -8.02 -9.76
CA GLY A 118 17.98 -8.99 -10.67
C GLY A 118 17.87 -10.46 -10.25
N GLU A 119 17.26 -10.76 -9.09
CA GLU A 119 16.93 -12.15 -8.74
C GLU A 119 15.60 -12.61 -9.36
N PRO A 120 15.49 -13.88 -9.77
CA PRO A 120 14.23 -14.42 -10.27
C PRO A 120 13.16 -14.37 -9.16
N LEU A 121 11.97 -13.89 -9.51
CA LEU A 121 10.85 -13.88 -8.55
C LEU A 121 10.57 -15.31 -8.08
N GLN A 122 10.56 -15.48 -6.77
CA GLN A 122 10.18 -16.73 -6.16
C GLN A 122 8.68 -16.97 -6.34
N SER A 123 8.29 -18.18 -6.77
CA SER A 123 6.89 -18.46 -6.99
C SER A 123 6.15 -18.61 -5.66
N THR A 124 5.02 -17.90 -5.57
CA THR A 124 4.11 -17.94 -4.43
C THR A 124 3.62 -19.36 -4.13
N GLU A 125 3.51 -20.24 -5.13
CA GLU A 125 3.18 -21.66 -4.95
C GLU A 125 4.33 -22.50 -4.39
N ALA A 126 5.58 -22.20 -4.77
CA ALA A 126 6.74 -22.91 -4.21
C ALA A 126 6.86 -22.64 -2.71
N THR A 127 6.69 -21.40 -2.26
CA THR A 127 6.71 -21.07 -0.83
C THR A 127 5.57 -21.71 -0.05
N VAL A 128 4.38 -21.93 -0.64
CA VAL A 128 3.32 -22.76 0.00
C VAL A 128 3.85 -24.15 0.28
N ARG A 129 4.35 -24.82 -0.77
CA ARG A 129 4.79 -26.21 -0.68
C ARG A 129 5.93 -26.39 0.31
N MET A 130 6.80 -25.39 0.45
CA MET A 130 7.86 -25.39 1.47
C MET A 130 7.30 -25.31 2.90
N MET A 131 6.26 -24.51 3.13
CA MET A 131 5.60 -24.46 4.43
C MET A 131 4.82 -25.75 4.72
N GLU A 132 4.10 -26.29 3.73
CA GLU A 132 3.40 -27.57 3.85
C GLU A 132 4.39 -28.71 4.15
N ALA A 133 5.56 -28.73 3.50
CA ALA A 133 6.62 -29.69 3.79
C ALA A 133 7.19 -29.53 5.21
N THR A 134 7.20 -28.30 5.76
CA THR A 134 7.57 -28.04 7.15
C THR A 134 6.51 -28.61 8.10
N GLN A 135 5.22 -28.37 7.83
CA GLN A 135 4.11 -28.94 8.60
C GLN A 135 4.13 -30.47 8.58
N GLU A 136 4.39 -31.08 7.43
CA GLU A 136 4.49 -32.54 7.29
C GLU A 136 5.62 -33.11 8.16
N SER A 137 6.81 -32.48 8.17
CA SER A 137 7.89 -32.90 9.07
C SER A 137 7.51 -32.78 10.55
N ILE A 138 6.73 -31.75 10.94
CA ILE A 138 6.21 -31.62 12.30
C ILE A 138 5.19 -32.73 12.61
N LEU A 139 4.36 -33.13 11.63
CA LEU A 139 3.40 -34.22 11.78
C LEU A 139 4.07 -35.59 11.94
N LEU A 140 5.22 -35.80 11.31
CA LEU A 140 5.97 -37.06 11.41
C LEU A 140 6.72 -37.23 12.75
N LEU A 141 6.79 -36.18 13.58
CA LEU A 141 7.37 -36.28 14.91
C LEU A 141 6.57 -37.23 15.81
N VAL A 142 7.25 -38.18 16.45
CA VAL A 142 6.65 -39.15 17.37
C VAL A 142 6.86 -38.67 18.82
N PRO A 143 5.87 -38.01 19.45
CA PRO A 143 6.02 -37.49 20.81
C PRO A 143 6.07 -38.63 21.83
N THR A 144 7.10 -38.63 22.67
CA THR A 144 7.31 -39.63 23.73
C THR A 144 6.71 -39.22 25.07
N ASP A 145 6.52 -37.92 25.31
CA ASP A 145 5.99 -37.35 26.55
C ASP A 145 4.87 -36.32 26.27
N PRO A 146 3.88 -36.14 27.17
CA PRO A 146 2.93 -35.02 27.17
C PRO A 146 3.51 -33.66 26.77
N ARG A 147 4.72 -33.29 27.22
CA ARG A 147 5.37 -32.02 26.83
C ARG A 147 5.66 -31.97 25.34
N GLN A 148 6.22 -33.03 24.76
CA GLN A 148 6.50 -33.12 23.33
C GLN A 148 5.21 -33.10 22.51
N ARG A 149 4.13 -33.73 23.01
CA ARG A 149 2.82 -33.69 22.35
C ARG A 149 2.29 -32.26 22.26
N TRP A 150 2.39 -31.49 23.35
CA TRP A 150 1.99 -30.08 23.38
C TRP A 150 2.88 -29.19 22.49
N LEU A 151 4.20 -29.41 22.47
CA LEU A 151 5.11 -28.67 21.59
C LEU A 151 4.81 -28.94 20.12
N ARG A 152 4.55 -30.20 19.73
CA ARG A 152 4.13 -30.56 18.38
C ARG A 152 2.82 -29.87 18.00
N SER A 153 1.79 -29.91 18.84
CA SER A 153 0.52 -29.25 18.54
C SER A 153 0.69 -27.74 18.42
N GLN A 154 1.49 -27.12 19.28
CA GLN A 154 1.77 -25.68 19.21
C GLN A 154 2.52 -25.31 17.92
N ALA A 155 3.51 -26.10 17.49
CA ALA A 155 4.21 -25.87 16.24
C ALA A 155 3.27 -25.94 15.02
N LEU A 156 2.31 -26.89 15.02
CA LEU A 156 1.30 -26.99 13.97
C LEU A 156 0.36 -25.78 13.94
N THR A 157 -0.16 -25.34 15.09
CA THR A 157 -0.99 -24.13 15.18
C THR A 157 -0.26 -22.90 14.67
N LEU A 158 1.00 -22.70 15.07
CA LEU A 158 1.78 -21.55 14.59
C LEU A 158 2.07 -21.62 13.09
N SER A 159 2.24 -22.83 12.54
CA SER A 159 2.45 -23.01 11.10
C SER A 159 1.16 -22.68 10.32
N ASP A 160 0.00 -23.02 10.87
CA ASP A 160 -1.31 -22.65 10.32
C ASP A 160 -1.54 -21.13 10.36
N ASP A 161 -1.19 -20.48 11.48
CA ASP A 161 -1.22 -19.01 11.62
C ASP A 161 -0.39 -18.31 10.53
N VAL A 162 0.79 -18.85 10.20
CA VAL A 162 1.63 -18.31 9.11
C VAL A 162 0.97 -18.47 7.75
N LEU A 163 0.36 -19.62 7.46
CA LEU A 163 -0.39 -19.82 6.21
C LEU A 163 -1.58 -18.86 6.13
N GLN A 164 -2.33 -18.68 7.22
CA GLN A 164 -3.44 -17.75 7.31
C GLN A 164 -3.00 -16.30 7.04
N ALA A 165 -1.96 -15.82 7.71
CA ALA A 165 -1.41 -14.47 7.50
C ALA A 165 -0.97 -14.27 6.04
N ARG A 166 -0.40 -15.32 5.43
CA ARG A 166 -0.01 -15.32 4.01
C ARG A 166 -1.22 -15.26 3.08
N TRP A 167 -2.32 -15.94 3.38
CA TRP A 167 -3.56 -15.82 2.59
C TRP A 167 -4.19 -14.43 2.74
N LEU A 168 -4.15 -13.83 3.93
CA LEU A 168 -4.58 -12.44 4.14
C LEU A 168 -3.75 -11.46 3.29
N LEU A 169 -2.44 -11.64 3.23
CA LEU A 169 -1.58 -10.85 2.34
C LEU A 169 -1.92 -11.03 0.85
N ALA A 170 -2.35 -12.23 0.44
CA ALA A 170 -2.73 -12.52 -0.94
C ALA A 170 -4.08 -11.91 -1.31
N GLU A 171 -5.08 -12.05 -0.44
CA GLU A 171 -6.43 -11.49 -0.63
C GLU A 171 -6.39 -9.96 -0.66
N GLN A 172 -5.60 -9.36 0.23
CA GLN A 172 -5.40 -7.92 0.29
C GLN A 172 -4.58 -7.36 -0.89
N ARG A 173 -4.17 -8.14 -1.90
CA ARG A 173 -3.50 -7.62 -3.10
C ARG A 173 -4.42 -6.81 -4.02
N ALA A 174 -5.74 -6.98 -3.92
CA ALA A 174 -6.65 -6.12 -4.66
C ALA A 174 -6.52 -4.67 -4.17
N SER A 175 -6.35 -3.72 -5.10
CA SER A 175 -6.37 -2.29 -4.79
C SER A 175 -7.63 -1.97 -4.00
N ASN A 176 -7.47 -1.45 -2.79
CA ASN A 176 -8.62 -1.06 -1.96
C ASN A 176 -9.27 0.22 -2.49
N ILE A 177 -8.64 0.87 -3.48
CA ILE A 177 -9.06 2.14 -4.02
C ILE A 177 -9.63 1.93 -5.43
N PRO A 178 -10.94 2.12 -5.64
CA PRO A 178 -11.54 2.01 -6.95
C PRO A 178 -11.00 3.10 -7.87
N MET A 179 -10.32 2.72 -8.95
CA MET A 179 -9.82 3.66 -9.96
C MET A 179 -10.89 4.65 -10.50
N PRO A 180 -12.16 4.26 -10.72
CA PRO A 180 -13.20 5.20 -11.13
C PRO A 180 -13.41 6.36 -10.15
N PHE A 181 -13.26 6.09 -8.85
CA PHE A 181 -13.42 7.11 -7.82
C PHE A 181 -12.28 8.13 -7.86
N LEU A 182 -11.05 7.68 -8.12
CA LEU A 182 -9.89 8.55 -8.33
C LEU A 182 -10.04 9.40 -9.60
N ILE A 183 -10.55 8.82 -10.70
CA ILE A 183 -10.82 9.56 -11.94
C ILE A 183 -11.87 10.66 -11.69
N LEU A 184 -12.97 10.34 -11.00
CA LEU A 184 -14.01 11.30 -10.64
C LEU A 184 -13.44 12.44 -9.78
N LEU A 185 -12.57 12.11 -8.82
CA LEU A 185 -11.89 13.06 -7.95
C LEU A 185 -10.98 14.01 -8.74
N ILE A 186 -10.14 13.49 -9.65
CA ILE A 186 -9.29 14.34 -10.51
C ILE A 186 -10.17 15.25 -11.38
N PHE A 187 -11.24 14.69 -11.95
CA PHE A 187 -12.14 15.41 -12.83
C PHE A 187 -12.78 16.63 -12.14
N TRP A 188 -13.40 16.46 -10.96
CA TRP A 188 -14.03 17.60 -10.30
C TRP A 188 -13.01 18.62 -9.78
N LEU A 189 -11.77 18.21 -9.49
CA LEU A 189 -10.70 19.09 -8.99
C LEU A 189 -10.21 19.96 -10.13
N SER A 190 -10.12 19.38 -11.33
CA SER A 190 -9.91 20.14 -12.56
C SER A 190 -11.00 21.18 -12.78
N LEU A 191 -12.28 20.85 -12.56
CA LEU A 191 -13.39 21.82 -12.66
C LEU A 191 -13.32 22.94 -11.60
N VAL A 192 -12.95 22.60 -10.37
CA VAL A 192 -12.74 23.59 -9.29
C VAL A 192 -11.60 24.54 -9.66
N PHE A 193 -10.46 24.01 -10.11
CA PHE A 193 -9.32 24.81 -10.54
C PHE A 193 -9.63 25.64 -11.78
N ALA A 194 -10.40 25.11 -12.73
CA ALA A 194 -10.91 25.87 -13.88
C ALA A 194 -11.79 27.03 -13.45
N SER A 195 -12.64 26.83 -12.44
CA SER A 195 -13.49 27.88 -11.88
C SER A 195 -12.65 28.97 -11.22
N PHE A 196 -11.62 28.61 -10.46
CA PHE A 196 -10.67 29.60 -9.91
C PHE A 196 -9.88 30.32 -10.99
N GLY A 197 -9.43 29.61 -12.02
CA GLY A 197 -8.74 30.17 -13.18
C GLY A 197 -9.59 31.17 -13.96
N LEU A 198 -10.90 30.90 -14.09
CA LEU A 198 -11.85 31.78 -14.79
C LEU A 198 -11.94 33.17 -14.15
N PHE A 199 -11.80 33.26 -12.82
CA PHE A 199 -11.91 34.52 -12.08
C PHE A 199 -10.57 35.11 -11.62
N ALA A 200 -9.47 34.41 -11.88
CA ALA A 200 -8.13 34.79 -11.45
C ALA A 200 -7.56 36.01 -12.19
N PRO A 201 -6.86 36.92 -11.49
CA PRO A 201 -6.05 37.95 -12.13
C PRO A 201 -4.87 37.31 -12.89
N ARG A 202 -4.50 37.92 -14.03
CA ARG A 202 -3.56 37.34 -15.02
C ARG A 202 -2.09 37.68 -14.75
N HIS A 203 -1.64 37.57 -13.51
CA HIS A 203 -0.24 37.81 -13.17
C HIS A 203 0.49 36.51 -12.84
N ALA A 204 1.82 36.52 -12.99
CA ALA A 204 2.66 35.33 -12.81
C ALA A 204 2.50 34.69 -11.42
N THR A 205 2.21 35.49 -10.39
CA THR A 205 1.95 35.03 -9.02
C THR A 205 0.78 34.07 -8.95
N THR A 206 -0.33 34.36 -9.62
CA THR A 206 -1.53 33.50 -9.61
C THR A 206 -1.27 32.16 -10.31
N ILE A 207 -0.54 32.18 -11.43
CA ILE A 207 -0.14 30.95 -12.13
C ILE A 207 0.79 30.10 -11.25
N ALA A 208 1.75 30.73 -10.56
CA ALA A 208 2.65 30.05 -9.64
C ALA A 208 1.89 29.39 -8.48
N VAL A 209 0.90 30.08 -7.90
CA VAL A 209 0.05 29.52 -6.83
C VAL A 209 -0.75 28.33 -7.35
N PHE A 210 -1.40 28.42 -8.52
CA PHE A 210 -2.11 27.27 -9.09
C PHE A 210 -1.20 26.09 -9.38
N CYS A 211 0.03 26.34 -9.84
CA CYS A 211 1.02 25.30 -10.03
C CYS A 211 1.36 24.60 -8.71
N LEU A 212 1.70 25.37 -7.67
CA LEU A 212 2.01 24.83 -6.34
C LEU A 212 0.84 24.04 -5.73
N CYS A 213 -0.38 24.55 -5.82
CA CYS A 213 -1.56 23.83 -5.34
C CYS A 213 -1.82 22.54 -6.13
N SER A 214 -1.61 22.56 -7.45
CA SER A 214 -1.77 21.37 -8.29
C SER A 214 -0.71 20.31 -7.96
N ILE A 215 0.54 20.72 -7.68
CA ILE A 215 1.61 19.83 -7.21
C ILE A 215 1.22 19.21 -5.87
N ALA A 216 0.72 19.99 -4.91
CA ALA A 216 0.32 19.50 -3.60
C ALA A 216 -0.78 18.43 -3.70
N VAL A 217 -1.84 18.70 -4.49
CA VAL A 217 -2.95 17.75 -4.68
C VAL A 217 -2.49 16.50 -5.43
N SER A 218 -1.72 16.67 -6.50
CA SER A 218 -1.11 15.55 -7.25
C SER A 218 -0.20 14.69 -6.36
N GLY A 219 0.58 15.33 -5.48
CA GLY A 219 1.41 14.63 -4.50
C GLY A 219 0.59 13.80 -3.53
N GLY A 220 -0.54 14.34 -3.04
CA GLY A 220 -1.49 13.58 -2.22
C GLY A 220 -2.06 12.37 -2.95
N ILE A 221 -2.48 12.52 -4.21
CA ILE A 221 -2.97 11.41 -5.06
C ILE A 221 -1.87 10.36 -5.29
N THR A 222 -0.63 10.80 -5.51
CA THR A 222 0.52 9.89 -5.68
C THR A 222 0.78 9.10 -4.40
N MET A 223 0.75 9.77 -3.24
CA MET A 223 0.92 9.13 -1.93
C MET A 223 -0.16 8.08 -1.65
N ILE A 224 -1.41 8.37 -2.02
CA ILE A 224 -2.52 7.39 -1.92
C ILE A 224 -2.17 6.11 -2.70
N LEU A 225 -1.67 6.27 -3.92
CA LEU A 225 -1.34 5.14 -4.80
C LEU A 225 -0.08 4.38 -4.35
N GLU A 226 0.92 5.08 -3.80
CA GLU A 226 2.11 4.43 -3.23
C GLU A 226 1.74 3.60 -2.00
N LEU A 227 0.91 4.13 -1.09
CA LEU A 227 0.45 3.39 0.09
C LEU A 227 -0.38 2.15 -0.28
N ASP A 228 -1.15 2.22 -1.37
CA ASP A 228 -1.91 1.06 -1.88
C ASP A 228 -0.99 -0.02 -2.49
N SER A 229 0.27 0.30 -2.82
CA SER A 229 1.23 -0.62 -3.45
C SER A 229 2.46 -0.92 -2.55
N PRO A 230 2.30 -1.57 -1.40
CA PRO A 230 3.26 -1.65 -0.29
C PRO A 230 4.57 -2.39 -0.58
N PHE A 231 4.64 -3.21 -1.63
CA PHE A 231 5.84 -3.95 -2.01
C PHE A 231 6.57 -3.29 -3.19
N SER A 232 6.11 -2.13 -3.66
CA SER A 232 6.67 -1.40 -4.81
C SER A 232 6.53 0.11 -4.66
N GLY A 233 7.52 0.90 -5.09
CA GLY A 233 7.44 2.36 -4.99
C GLY A 233 8.30 2.93 -3.86
N LEU A 234 8.14 4.23 -3.57
CA LEU A 234 9.02 4.93 -2.63
C LEU A 234 8.72 4.55 -1.17
N VAL A 235 7.44 4.40 -0.83
CA VAL A 235 7.00 3.93 0.50
C VAL A 235 6.69 2.45 0.44
N HIS A 236 7.58 1.64 1.01
CA HIS A 236 7.45 0.19 1.02
C HIS A 236 7.44 -0.38 2.43
N VAL A 237 6.80 -1.54 2.60
CA VAL A 237 6.86 -2.30 3.85
C VAL A 237 8.31 -2.67 4.14
N SER A 238 8.69 -2.60 5.40
CA SER A 238 10.05 -2.98 5.82
C SER A 238 10.18 -4.50 5.85
N GLY A 239 11.18 -5.03 5.15
CA GLY A 239 11.58 -6.44 5.27
C GLY A 239 12.40 -6.76 6.52
N GLU A 240 12.65 -5.75 7.37
CA GLU A 240 13.50 -5.89 8.56
C GLU A 240 13.01 -6.94 9.57
N PRO A 241 11.70 -7.05 9.90
CA PRO A 241 11.24 -8.12 10.79
C PRO A 241 11.60 -9.51 10.26
N MET A 242 11.47 -9.72 8.95
CA MET A 242 11.80 -11.00 8.32
C MET A 242 13.31 -11.26 8.29
N ARG A 243 14.14 -10.23 8.06
CA ARG A 243 15.61 -10.37 8.18
C ARG A 243 16.04 -10.73 9.59
N GLN A 244 15.46 -10.08 10.60
CA GLN A 244 15.74 -10.36 12.01
C GLN A 244 15.30 -11.78 12.39
N ALA A 245 14.12 -12.19 11.96
CA ALA A 245 13.65 -13.55 12.15
C ALA A 245 14.60 -14.58 11.51
N LEU A 246 15.05 -14.33 10.27
CA LEU A 246 16.01 -15.20 9.59
C LEU A 246 17.36 -15.26 10.33
N ALA A 247 17.86 -14.13 10.82
CA ALA A 247 19.09 -14.08 11.61
C ALA A 247 18.98 -14.86 12.94
N GLU A 248 17.82 -14.79 13.60
CA GLU A 248 17.57 -15.49 14.87
C GLU A 248 17.43 -17.01 14.68
N ILE A 249 16.80 -17.48 13.59
CA ILE A 249 16.63 -18.93 13.36
C ILE A 249 17.85 -19.63 12.75
N ILE A 250 18.78 -18.87 12.17
CA ILE A 250 20.06 -19.39 11.64
C ILE A 250 21.10 -19.55 12.75
N ARG A 251 20.98 -18.81 13.86
CA ARG A 251 21.78 -19.02 15.08
C ARG A 251 21.48 -20.38 15.73
#